data_AF-A0A1F6RM68-F1
#
_entry.id   AF-A0A1F6RM68-F1
#
_cell.length_a   1.000
_cell.length_b   1.000
_cell.length_c   1.000
_cell.angle_alpha   90.00
_cell.angle_beta   90.00
_cell.angle_gamma   90.00
#
_symmetry.space_group_name_H-M   'P 1'
#
loop_
_entity.id
_entity.type
_entity.pdbx_description
1 polymer ?
#
loop_
_entity_poly.entity_id
_entity_poly.type
_entity_poly.pdbx_seq_one_letter_code
_entity_poly.pdbx_strand_id
1 'polypeptide(L)'
;MIKTDRTNNLSPSQQNIYFKKLAADLKANKANQPEAVKTCEMDVSLDSKIYDSINKAHDEILPTDIKTKTRVNITQALSLPEYAVRGLKGDPDANFFEFLQLAKIPYYVGGPILALCFAAGGDAAKAITRQKAVGVGLFYLAAMLASKAINVPVKMFTGVDLDQSYKKIVRLRTKSPDGLSPMRKEYHKVFESTDFTYFDLLRHGEDKAAHNHRIINKNFNDIAKKMGINHNLNDSDSTVKPNVKKLIIMSRAWKYALTIPYAALAIGLSMQDSWKNLGNQLKNDFVRNALTSKQGMSPLENTWFRIKGAGLTLKGQFWNTLKNSVKDFWNGTGAKGITKYYGKAAVISAITATLLANWSILRAGSLKDKKSVDVSKFPDAIQEKRKNLMKNAFDIVGKSRA
;
A
#
# COMPACT_ATOMS: atom_id res chain seq x y z
N MET A 1 30.77 -40.96 -8.63
CA MET A 1 29.58 -41.24 -9.47
C MET A 1 28.52 -41.87 -8.56
N ILE A 2 27.62 -41.06 -8.00
CA ILE A 2 26.47 -41.53 -7.21
C ILE A 2 25.24 -40.93 -7.87
N LYS A 3 24.40 -41.81 -8.42
CA LYS A 3 23.16 -41.49 -9.10
C LYS A 3 22.17 -40.92 -8.09
N THR A 4 21.62 -39.74 -8.38
CA THR A 4 20.43 -39.23 -7.72
C THR A 4 19.20 -39.85 -8.40
N ASP A 5 18.58 -40.81 -7.73
CA ASP A 5 17.28 -41.31 -8.15
C ASP A 5 16.12 -40.44 -7.63
N ARG A 6 15.10 -40.39 -8.49
CA ARG A 6 13.94 -39.51 -8.50
C ARG A 6 13.00 -39.72 -7.30
N THR A 7 12.37 -38.62 -6.89
CA THR A 7 10.98 -38.49 -6.38
C THR A 7 10.37 -39.68 -5.64
N ASN A 8 10.27 -39.57 -4.31
CA ASN A 8 9.25 -40.29 -3.54
C ASN A 8 8.30 -39.27 -2.87
N ASN A 9 7.12 -39.07 -3.47
CA ASN A 9 5.99 -38.43 -2.82
C ASN A 9 5.46 -39.37 -1.73
N LEU A 10 6.02 -39.27 -0.52
CA LEU A 10 5.50 -39.99 0.64
C LEU A 10 4.25 -39.27 1.17
N SER A 11 3.18 -40.03 1.37
CA SER A 11 1.94 -39.51 1.96
C SER A 11 2.17 -39.02 3.41
N PRO A 12 1.35 -38.09 3.93
CA PRO A 12 1.55 -37.52 5.27
C PRO A 12 1.63 -38.55 6.40
N SER A 13 0.99 -39.72 6.25
CA SER A 13 1.07 -40.82 7.20
C SER A 13 2.43 -41.53 7.20
N GLN A 14 3.06 -41.67 6.04
CA GLN A 14 4.38 -42.30 5.90
C GLN A 14 5.51 -41.39 6.40
N GLN A 15 5.38 -40.08 6.24
CA GLN A 15 6.31 -39.11 6.83
C GLN A 15 6.29 -39.18 8.36
N ASN A 16 5.09 -39.31 8.95
CA ASN A 16 4.92 -39.38 10.41
C ASN A 16 5.51 -40.66 11.04
N ILE A 17 5.48 -41.78 10.31
CA ILE A 17 6.12 -43.04 10.73
C ILE A 17 7.65 -42.92 10.66
N TYR A 18 8.20 -42.28 9.63
CA TYR A 18 9.64 -42.04 9.52
C TYR A 18 10.17 -41.11 10.62
N PHE A 19 9.43 -40.05 10.98
CA PHE A 19 9.80 -39.16 12.08
C PHE A 19 9.78 -39.85 13.44
N LYS A 20 8.80 -40.74 13.69
CA LYS A 20 8.75 -41.53 14.94
C LYS A 20 9.88 -42.55 15.03
N LYS A 21 10.25 -43.18 13.92
CA LYS A 21 11.37 -44.13 13.86
C LYS A 21 12.71 -43.42 14.05
N LEU A 22 12.91 -42.26 13.40
CA LEU A 22 14.10 -41.42 13.58
C LEU A 22 14.23 -40.90 15.02
N ALA A 23 13.11 -40.54 15.67
CA ALA A 23 13.09 -40.11 17.07
C ALA A 23 13.36 -41.26 18.05
N ALA A 24 12.97 -42.49 17.70
CA ALA A 24 13.28 -43.69 18.47
C ALA A 24 14.77 -44.08 18.34
N ASP A 25 15.33 -44.02 17.13
CA ASP A 25 16.74 -44.32 16.86
C ASP A 25 17.68 -43.28 17.50
N LEU A 26 17.28 -42.01 17.55
CA LEU A 26 18.01 -40.95 18.26
C LEU A 26 17.93 -41.09 19.79
N LYS A 27 16.83 -41.66 20.33
CA LYS A 27 16.72 -41.99 21.75
C LYS A 27 17.54 -43.22 22.12
N ALA A 28 17.59 -44.23 21.24
CA ALA A 28 18.41 -45.43 21.42
C ALA A 28 19.92 -45.10 21.39
N ASN A 29 20.36 -44.19 20.52
CA ASN A 29 21.75 -43.74 20.46
C ASN A 29 22.18 -42.86 21.64
N LYS A 30 21.24 -42.23 22.36
CA LYS A 30 21.55 -41.48 23.60
C LYS A 30 21.78 -42.38 24.82
N ALA A 31 21.37 -43.64 24.78
CA ALA A 31 21.49 -44.57 25.90
C ALA A 31 22.83 -45.34 25.94
N ASN A 32 23.64 -45.28 24.88
CA ASN A 32 24.85 -46.09 24.71
C ASN A 32 26.11 -45.26 24.41
N GLN A 33 26.40 -44.22 25.19
CA GLN A 33 27.74 -43.62 25.19
C GLN A 33 28.28 -43.45 26.61
N PRO A 34 29.42 -44.08 26.96
CA PRO A 34 30.14 -43.81 28.19
C PRO A 34 30.86 -42.46 28.10
N GLU A 35 31.18 -41.94 29.27
CA GLU A 35 31.66 -40.59 29.60
C GLU A 35 32.85 -40.09 28.76
N ALA A 36 32.96 -38.74 28.74
CA ALA A 36 34.08 -37.92 28.30
C ALA A 36 34.17 -37.51 26.81
N VAL A 37 33.29 -36.58 26.40
CA VAL A 37 33.67 -35.53 25.45
C VAL A 37 33.09 -34.20 25.94
N LYS A 38 33.97 -33.30 26.40
CA LYS A 38 33.65 -31.90 26.69
C LYS A 38 33.21 -31.21 25.39
N THR A 39 31.91 -31.13 25.15
CA THR A 39 31.33 -30.09 24.29
C THR A 39 30.85 -28.97 25.19
N CYS A 40 31.44 -27.78 25.05
CA CYS A 40 30.89 -26.55 25.62
C CYS A 40 29.42 -26.45 25.21
N GLU A 41 28.53 -26.62 26.19
CA GLU A 41 27.15 -26.17 26.07
C GLU A 41 27.21 -24.65 25.88
N MET A 42 27.07 -24.20 24.63
CA MET A 42 26.52 -22.89 24.40
C MET A 42 25.06 -22.98 24.80
N ASP A 43 24.77 -22.58 26.04
CA ASP A 43 23.46 -22.16 26.48
C ASP A 43 22.98 -21.03 25.57
N VAL A 44 22.35 -21.39 24.45
CA VAL A 44 21.54 -20.45 23.68
C VAL A 44 20.24 -20.28 24.47
N SER A 45 20.33 -19.48 25.53
CA SER A 45 19.17 -18.85 26.15
C SER A 45 18.56 -17.89 25.13
N LEU A 46 17.79 -18.46 24.20
CA LEU A 46 17.05 -17.71 23.21
C LEU A 46 16.03 -16.88 23.98
N ASP A 47 16.30 -15.57 24.11
CA ASP A 47 15.49 -14.62 24.88
C ASP A 47 14.00 -14.86 24.57
N SER A 48 13.24 -15.29 25.58
CA SER A 48 11.84 -15.69 25.43
C SER A 48 10.99 -14.59 24.80
N LYS A 49 11.40 -13.32 24.96
CA LYS A 49 10.80 -12.16 24.31
C LYS A 49 10.98 -12.15 22.78
N ILE A 50 12.11 -12.63 22.28
CA ILE A 50 12.38 -12.75 20.84
C ILE A 50 11.51 -13.87 20.26
N TYR A 51 11.44 -15.03 20.91
CA TYR A 51 10.58 -16.14 20.49
C TYR A 51 9.08 -15.77 20.51
N ASP A 52 8.64 -15.04 21.54
CA ASP A 52 7.29 -14.49 21.63
C ASP A 52 7.00 -13.46 20.53
N SER A 53 7.96 -12.58 20.22
CA SER A 53 7.78 -11.57 19.17
C SER A 53 7.67 -12.18 17.76
N ILE A 54 8.38 -13.30 17.52
CA ILE A 54 8.35 -14.10 16.29
C ILE A 54 7.00 -14.82 16.13
N ASN A 55 6.44 -15.36 17.22
CA ASN A 55 5.12 -16.00 17.20
C ASN A 55 3.95 -15.00 17.20
N LYS A 56 4.14 -13.78 17.72
CA LYS A 56 3.13 -12.70 17.73
C LYS A 56 3.15 -11.84 16.45
N ALA A 57 4.15 -12.01 15.59
CA ALA A 57 4.27 -11.29 14.33
C ALA A 57 3.21 -11.77 13.32
N HIS A 58 2.17 -10.96 13.11
CA HIS A 58 1.09 -11.20 12.15
C HIS A 58 0.96 -10.07 11.14
N ASP A 59 0.34 -10.39 10.01
CA ASP A 59 -0.01 -9.41 8.97
C ASP A 59 -1.07 -8.45 9.51
N GLU A 60 -0.89 -7.16 9.26
CA GLU A 60 -1.70 -6.12 9.90
C GLU A 60 -2.10 -5.02 8.91
N ILE A 61 -3.38 -4.66 8.91
CA ILE A 61 -3.88 -3.49 8.19
C ILE A 61 -3.35 -2.23 8.85
N LEU A 62 -2.70 -1.37 8.06
CA LEU A 62 -2.17 -0.11 8.56
C LEU A 62 -3.25 0.97 8.64
N PRO A 63 -3.18 1.89 9.61
CA PRO A 63 -4.07 3.05 9.64
C PRO A 63 -4.01 3.85 8.34
N THR A 64 -5.17 4.31 7.85
CA THR A 64 -5.28 4.99 6.54
C THR A 64 -4.77 6.44 6.53
N ASP A 65 -4.05 6.86 7.58
CA ASP A 65 -3.60 8.22 7.79
C ASP A 65 -2.49 8.65 6.83
N ILE A 66 -2.46 9.94 6.52
CA ILE A 66 -1.43 10.54 5.67
C ILE A 66 -0.03 10.29 6.26
N LYS A 67 0.12 10.40 7.59
CA LYS A 67 1.40 10.14 8.27
C LYS A 67 1.89 8.72 8.02
N THR A 68 1.00 7.73 8.15
CA THR A 68 1.29 6.32 7.94
C THR A 68 1.64 6.04 6.48
N LYS A 69 0.85 6.56 5.53
CA LYS A 69 1.13 6.42 4.09
C LYS A 69 2.47 7.04 3.71
N THR A 70 2.77 8.24 4.21
CA THR A 70 4.07 8.90 3.98
C THR A 70 5.22 8.10 4.59
N ARG A 71 5.07 7.63 5.83
CA ARG A 71 6.09 6.80 6.49
C ARG A 71 6.36 5.52 5.69
N VAL A 72 5.33 4.81 5.27
CA VAL A 72 5.45 3.59 4.44
C VAL A 72 6.19 3.89 3.15
N ASN A 73 5.81 4.94 2.43
CA ASN A 73 6.48 5.31 1.17
C ASN A 73 7.95 5.69 1.38
N ILE A 74 8.28 6.41 2.46
CA ILE A 74 9.67 6.75 2.81
C ILE A 74 10.46 5.48 3.15
N THR A 75 9.91 4.60 3.98
CA THR A 75 10.57 3.34 4.35
C THR A 75 10.82 2.47 3.12
N GLN A 76 9.84 2.36 2.21
CA GLN A 76 10.02 1.66 0.94
C GLN A 76 11.09 2.30 0.05
N ALA A 77 11.14 3.63 -0.02
CA ALA A 77 12.13 4.34 -0.81
C ALA A 77 13.56 4.13 -0.27
N LEU A 78 13.72 4.17 1.06
CA LEU A 78 15.00 3.97 1.73
C LEU A 78 15.51 2.52 1.60
N SER A 79 14.63 1.53 1.42
CA SER A 79 15.02 0.14 1.23
C SER A 79 15.38 -0.23 -0.21
N LEU A 80 15.18 0.67 -1.19
CA LEU A 80 15.47 0.39 -2.61
C LEU A 80 16.95 0.07 -2.89
N PRO A 81 17.95 0.79 -2.33
CA PRO A 81 19.34 0.45 -2.55
C PRO A 81 19.69 -0.94 -2.04
N GLU A 82 19.14 -1.33 -0.89
CA GLU A 82 19.32 -2.67 -0.31
C GLU A 82 18.72 -3.75 -1.22
N TYR A 83 17.49 -3.55 -1.71
CA TYR A 83 16.85 -4.44 -2.68
C TYR A 83 17.67 -4.57 -3.96
N ALA A 84 18.28 -3.48 -4.44
CA ALA A 84 19.06 -3.47 -5.67
C ALA A 84 20.33 -4.31 -5.52
N VAL A 85 21.06 -4.10 -4.41
CA VAL A 85 22.27 -4.85 -4.10
C VAL A 85 21.96 -6.34 -3.94
N ARG A 86 20.86 -6.69 -3.26
CA ARG A 86 20.47 -8.09 -3.05
C ARG A 86 20.01 -8.78 -4.33
N GLY A 87 19.27 -8.08 -5.18
CA GLY A 87 18.91 -8.56 -6.52
C GLY A 87 20.15 -8.82 -7.39
N LEU A 88 21.11 -7.89 -7.40
CA LEU A 88 22.37 -8.05 -8.15
C LEU A 88 23.26 -9.18 -7.62
N LYS A 89 23.22 -9.45 -6.31
CA LYS A 89 23.96 -10.55 -5.67
C LYS A 89 23.30 -11.91 -5.85
N GLY A 90 22.10 -11.98 -6.46
CA GLY A 90 21.36 -13.24 -6.60
C GLY A 90 20.96 -13.83 -5.26
N ASP A 91 20.59 -13.00 -4.29
CA ASP A 91 20.19 -13.44 -2.96
C ASP A 91 18.99 -14.43 -3.04
N PRO A 92 19.09 -15.65 -2.51
CA PRO A 92 18.00 -16.65 -2.55
C PRO A 92 16.74 -16.21 -1.78
N ASP A 93 16.85 -15.21 -0.91
CA ASP A 93 15.74 -14.59 -0.18
C ASP A 93 15.23 -13.28 -0.84
N ALA A 94 15.73 -12.92 -2.02
CA ALA A 94 15.15 -11.86 -2.83
C ALA A 94 13.84 -12.36 -3.44
N ASN A 95 12.76 -11.61 -3.24
CA ASN A 95 11.44 -12.01 -3.71
C ASN A 95 10.90 -11.07 -4.79
N PHE A 96 9.78 -11.49 -5.39
CA PHE A 96 9.16 -10.75 -6.48
C PHE A 96 8.69 -9.34 -6.07
N PHE A 97 8.33 -9.13 -4.80
CA PHE A 97 7.97 -7.82 -4.29
C PHE A 97 9.15 -6.85 -4.35
N GLU A 98 10.32 -7.26 -3.86
CA GLU A 98 11.54 -6.45 -3.90
C GLU A 98 11.90 -6.08 -5.35
N PHE A 99 11.80 -7.04 -6.26
CA PHE A 99 11.98 -6.80 -7.70
C PHE A 99 11.01 -5.73 -8.24
N LEU A 100 9.71 -5.82 -7.93
CA LEU A 100 8.73 -4.81 -8.35
C LEU A 100 8.99 -3.42 -7.72
N GLN A 101 9.56 -3.37 -6.51
CA GLN A 101 9.92 -2.11 -5.87
C GLN A 101 11.11 -1.44 -6.58
N LEU A 102 12.06 -2.21 -7.12
CA LEU A 102 13.17 -1.67 -7.90
C LEU A 102 12.71 -0.92 -9.16
N ALA A 103 11.61 -1.36 -9.78
CA ALA A 103 10.98 -0.63 -10.88
C ALA A 103 10.53 0.79 -10.46
N LYS A 104 10.44 1.07 -9.15
CA LYS A 104 10.11 2.40 -8.64
C LYS A 104 11.30 3.33 -8.46
N ILE A 105 12.55 2.83 -8.56
CA ILE A 105 13.77 3.63 -8.43
C ILE A 105 13.75 4.88 -9.32
N PRO A 106 13.39 4.81 -10.62
CA PRO A 106 13.33 5.99 -11.47
C PRO A 106 12.38 7.08 -10.96
N TYR A 107 11.29 6.72 -10.27
CA TYR A 107 10.36 7.70 -9.71
C TYR A 107 10.91 8.40 -8.47
N TYR A 108 11.65 7.68 -7.62
CA TYR A 108 12.22 8.25 -6.39
C TYR A 108 13.54 9.01 -6.63
N VAL A 109 14.38 8.51 -7.52
CA VAL A 109 15.70 9.07 -7.83
C VAL A 109 15.62 10.07 -8.99
N GLY A 110 14.77 9.80 -9.98
CA GLY A 110 14.65 10.63 -11.18
C GLY A 110 14.12 12.03 -10.88
N GLY A 111 13.19 12.19 -9.94
CA GLY A 111 12.66 13.52 -9.55
C GLY A 111 13.74 14.46 -8.98
N PRO A 112 14.47 14.05 -7.93
CA PRO A 112 15.60 14.81 -7.38
C PRO A 112 16.74 15.05 -8.38
N ILE A 113 17.12 14.05 -9.19
CA ILE A 113 18.16 14.22 -10.22
C ILE A 113 17.70 15.21 -11.28
N LEU A 114 16.45 15.15 -11.74
CA LEU A 114 15.89 16.17 -12.64
C LEU A 114 15.97 17.56 -11.99
N ALA A 115 15.60 17.69 -10.72
CA ALA A 115 15.66 18.95 -9.99
C ALA A 115 17.10 19.48 -9.80
N LEU A 116 18.10 18.60 -9.72
CA LEU A 116 19.52 18.96 -9.67
C LEU A 116 20.06 19.37 -11.04
N CYS A 117 19.83 18.57 -12.08
CA CYS A 117 20.15 18.94 -13.47
C CYS A 117 19.51 20.28 -13.86
N PHE A 118 18.33 20.53 -13.32
CA PHE A 118 17.58 21.76 -13.46
C PHE A 118 18.22 22.98 -12.80
N ALA A 119 18.78 22.80 -11.59
CA ALA A 119 19.53 23.84 -10.90
C ALA A 119 20.89 24.12 -11.56
N ALA A 120 21.49 23.11 -12.20
CA ALA A 120 22.85 23.14 -12.73
C ALA A 120 23.00 23.52 -14.23
N GLY A 121 21.92 23.58 -15.02
CA GLY A 121 21.99 23.93 -16.46
C GLY A 121 22.47 25.37 -16.75
N GLY A 122 22.78 25.74 -18.00
CA GLY A 122 23.15 27.12 -18.42
C GLY A 122 21.95 28.03 -18.79
N ASP A 123 22.11 29.35 -18.91
CA ASP A 123 20.98 30.33 -18.91
C ASP A 123 19.94 30.17 -20.04
N ALA A 124 20.35 29.83 -21.26
CA ALA A 124 19.42 29.56 -22.36
C ALA A 124 18.73 28.19 -22.23
N ALA A 125 19.45 27.17 -21.76
CA ALA A 125 18.90 25.86 -21.49
C ALA A 125 17.93 25.88 -20.30
N LYS A 126 18.19 26.71 -19.28
CA LYS A 126 17.38 26.87 -18.06
C LYS A 126 15.94 27.22 -18.38
N ALA A 127 15.65 28.14 -19.30
CA ALA A 127 14.27 28.59 -19.54
C ALA A 127 13.37 27.50 -20.16
N ILE A 128 13.89 26.75 -21.14
CA ILE A 128 13.15 25.67 -21.82
C ILE A 128 13.09 24.41 -20.94
N THR A 129 14.17 24.09 -20.21
CA THR A 129 14.16 22.99 -19.24
C THR A 129 13.29 23.28 -18.01
N ARG A 130 13.07 24.55 -17.63
CA ARG A 130 12.09 25.02 -16.61
C ARG A 130 10.68 24.59 -16.89
N GLN A 131 10.20 24.91 -18.08
CA GLN A 131 8.85 24.54 -18.45
C GLN A 131 8.68 23.01 -18.58
N LYS A 132 9.68 22.31 -19.12
CA LYS A 132 9.63 20.84 -19.26
C LYS A 132 9.69 20.11 -17.91
N ALA A 133 10.54 20.53 -16.97
CA ALA A 133 10.64 19.93 -15.64
C ALA A 133 9.37 20.15 -14.81
N VAL A 134 8.80 21.36 -14.88
CA VAL A 134 7.48 21.64 -14.31
C VAL A 134 6.41 20.78 -14.97
N GLY A 135 6.45 20.59 -16.29
CA GLY A 135 5.54 19.70 -17.00
C GLY A 135 5.57 18.27 -16.50
N VAL A 136 6.78 17.71 -16.28
CA VAL A 136 6.94 16.38 -15.67
C VAL A 136 6.39 16.35 -14.24
N GLY A 137 6.69 17.37 -13.42
CA GLY A 137 6.15 17.48 -12.06
C GLY A 137 4.62 17.58 -12.02
N LEU A 138 4.03 18.41 -12.87
CA LEU A 138 2.60 18.56 -13.02
C LEU A 138 1.96 17.29 -13.57
N PHE A 139 2.63 16.54 -14.44
CA PHE A 139 2.16 15.25 -14.93
C PHE A 139 2.02 14.23 -13.78
N TYR A 140 3.04 14.12 -12.91
CA TYR A 140 2.96 13.27 -11.73
C TYR A 140 1.87 13.73 -10.75
N LEU A 141 1.72 15.04 -10.55
CA LEU A 141 0.64 15.60 -9.73
C LEU A 141 -0.73 15.30 -10.34
N ALA A 142 -0.86 15.37 -11.67
CA ALA A 142 -2.06 15.01 -12.41
C ALA A 142 -2.42 13.53 -12.23
N ALA A 143 -1.46 12.61 -12.37
CA ALA A 143 -1.67 11.19 -12.12
C ALA A 143 -2.09 10.91 -10.66
N MET A 144 -1.49 11.63 -9.70
CA MET A 144 -1.88 11.55 -8.29
C MET A 144 -3.29 12.08 -8.05
N LEU A 145 -3.65 13.22 -8.66
CA LEU A 145 -4.99 13.81 -8.57
C LEU A 145 -6.04 12.91 -9.21
N ALA A 146 -5.78 12.36 -10.40
CA ALA A 146 -6.67 11.38 -11.05
C ALA A 146 -6.92 10.17 -10.13
N SER A 147 -5.86 9.66 -9.48
CA SER A 147 -5.99 8.57 -8.51
C SER A 147 -6.84 8.96 -7.30
N LYS A 148 -6.65 10.16 -6.74
CA LYS A 148 -7.43 10.66 -5.59
C LYS A 148 -8.87 10.99 -5.94
N ALA A 149 -9.12 11.52 -7.15
CA ALA A 149 -10.44 11.85 -7.67
C ALA A 149 -11.36 10.62 -7.78
N ILE A 150 -10.78 9.42 -7.86
CA ILE A 150 -11.47 8.13 -7.81
C ILE A 150 -11.50 7.57 -6.39
N ASN A 151 -10.33 7.50 -5.73
CA ASN A 151 -10.20 6.81 -4.44
C ASN A 151 -11.02 7.45 -3.32
N VAL A 152 -11.08 8.79 -3.27
CA VAL A 152 -11.79 9.50 -2.20
C VAL A 152 -13.30 9.29 -2.29
N PRO A 153 -13.97 9.53 -3.45
CA PRO A 153 -15.39 9.23 -3.58
C PRO A 153 -15.70 7.75 -3.35
N VAL A 154 -14.91 6.84 -3.91
CA VAL A 154 -15.10 5.40 -3.72
C VAL A 154 -15.06 5.04 -2.23
N LYS A 155 -14.05 5.49 -1.48
CA LYS A 155 -13.96 5.24 -0.03
C LYS A 155 -15.14 5.85 0.72
N MET A 156 -15.55 7.07 0.36
CA MET A 156 -16.64 7.78 1.01
C MET A 156 -17.98 7.05 0.82
N PHE A 157 -18.33 6.72 -0.42
CA PHE A 157 -19.64 6.17 -0.78
C PHE A 157 -19.74 4.66 -0.63
N THR A 158 -18.64 3.90 -0.73
CA THR A 158 -18.68 2.43 -0.63
C THR A 158 -17.98 1.88 0.60
N GLY A 159 -17.19 2.70 1.31
CA GLY A 159 -16.39 2.24 2.45
C GLY A 159 -15.11 1.49 2.07
N VAL A 160 -14.89 1.21 0.78
CA VAL A 160 -13.71 0.49 0.29
C VAL A 160 -12.57 1.47 0.09
N ASP A 161 -11.53 1.39 0.92
CA ASP A 161 -10.30 2.16 0.71
C ASP A 161 -9.37 1.43 -0.28
N LEU A 162 -9.39 1.84 -1.55
CA LEU A 162 -8.54 1.29 -2.61
C LEU A 162 -7.03 1.49 -2.37
N ASP A 163 -6.64 2.41 -1.47
CA ASP A 163 -5.27 2.65 -1.04
C ASP A 163 -5.01 2.11 0.38
N GLN A 164 -5.81 1.16 0.86
CA GLN A 164 -5.59 0.49 2.13
C GLN A 164 -4.26 -0.28 2.08
N SER A 165 -3.29 0.16 2.86
CA SER A 165 -2.02 -0.53 3.03
C SER A 165 -2.11 -1.56 4.15
N TYR A 166 -1.37 -2.64 4.02
CA TYR A 166 -1.11 -3.59 5.09
C TYR A 166 0.39 -3.93 5.15
N LYS A 167 0.83 -4.29 6.34
CA LYS A 167 2.17 -4.78 6.62
C LYS A 167 2.11 -6.29 6.55
N LYS A 168 2.91 -6.87 5.64
CA LYS A 168 3.14 -8.31 5.53
C LYS A 168 4.44 -8.67 6.22
N ILE A 169 4.44 -9.74 6.98
CA ILE A 169 5.65 -10.26 7.64
C ILE A 169 6.10 -11.51 6.90
N VAL A 170 7.24 -11.42 6.23
CA VAL A 170 7.82 -12.51 5.45
C VAL A 170 8.95 -13.15 6.25
N ARG A 171 8.86 -14.46 6.45
CA ARG A 171 9.92 -15.27 7.07
C ARG A 171 10.93 -15.65 5.99
N LEU A 172 12.20 -15.36 6.25
CA LEU A 172 13.29 -15.63 5.30
C LEU A 172 13.73 -17.09 5.38
N ARG A 173 14.18 -17.64 4.24
CA ARG A 173 14.62 -19.02 4.14
C ARG A 173 16.01 -19.18 4.72
N THR A 174 16.89 -18.20 4.55
CA THR A 174 18.24 -18.21 5.12
C THR A 174 18.14 -17.98 6.62
N LYS A 175 18.60 -18.95 7.41
CA LYS A 175 18.62 -18.85 8.87
C LYS A 175 19.80 -17.99 9.31
N SER A 176 19.58 -17.17 10.33
CA SER A 176 20.64 -16.49 11.09
C SER A 176 21.61 -17.53 11.66
N PRO A 177 22.88 -17.18 11.96
CA PRO A 177 23.82 -18.06 12.67
C PRO A 177 23.22 -18.70 13.94
N ASP A 178 22.27 -18.01 14.58
CA ASP A 178 21.55 -18.45 15.78
C ASP A 178 20.38 -19.43 15.51
N GLY A 179 20.23 -19.92 14.27
CA GLY A 179 19.17 -20.86 13.87
C GLY A 179 17.77 -20.24 13.70
N LEU A 180 17.60 -18.95 14.00
CA LEU A 180 16.36 -18.20 13.79
C LEU A 180 16.18 -17.82 12.32
N SER A 181 14.95 -17.92 11.81
CA SER A 181 14.60 -17.34 10.51
C SER A 181 14.33 -15.83 10.68
N PRO A 182 15.18 -14.93 10.16
CA PRO A 182 14.94 -13.50 10.22
C PRO A 182 13.62 -13.16 9.52
N MET A 183 12.94 -12.14 10.04
CA MET A 183 11.66 -11.66 9.51
C MET A 183 11.84 -10.33 8.81
N ARG A 184 11.17 -10.18 7.65
CA ARG A 184 11.14 -8.94 6.88
C ARG A 184 9.74 -8.34 6.90
N LYS A 185 9.70 -7.01 6.98
CA LYS A 185 8.46 -6.24 6.86
C LYS A 185 8.32 -5.76 5.43
N GLU A 186 7.23 -6.13 4.80
CA GLU A 186 6.85 -5.63 3.48
C GLU A 186 5.55 -4.85 3.59
N TYR A 187 5.37 -3.87 2.72
CA TYR A 187 4.16 -3.05 2.70
C TYR A 187 3.47 -3.20 1.36
N HIS A 188 2.24 -3.70 1.40
CA HIS A 188 1.43 -4.06 0.24
C HIS A 188 0.10 -3.30 0.31
N LYS A 189 -0.67 -3.29 -0.79
CA LYS A 189 -2.06 -2.81 -0.75
C LYS A 189 -3.03 -3.99 -0.67
N VAL A 190 -4.06 -3.88 0.17
CA VAL A 190 -5.09 -4.94 0.32
C VAL A 190 -5.75 -5.28 -1.01
N PHE A 191 -5.95 -4.25 -1.85
CA PHE A 191 -6.54 -4.33 -3.17
C PHE A 191 -5.50 -4.16 -4.30
N GLU A 192 -4.29 -4.68 -4.12
CA GLU A 192 -3.19 -4.62 -5.11
C GLU A 192 -3.44 -5.52 -6.33
N SER A 193 -4.10 -6.66 -6.14
CA SER A 193 -4.62 -7.51 -7.21
C SER A 193 -6.15 -7.63 -7.10
N THR A 194 -6.82 -7.89 -8.21
CA THR A 194 -8.27 -8.23 -8.24
C THR A 194 -8.50 -9.70 -7.93
N ASP A 195 -7.51 -10.53 -8.24
CA ASP A 195 -7.58 -11.99 -8.09
C ASP A 195 -7.03 -12.42 -6.74
N PHE A 196 -5.96 -11.75 -6.30
CA PHE A 196 -5.28 -12.00 -5.02
C PHE A 196 -5.50 -10.84 -4.03
N THR A 197 -6.75 -10.50 -3.79
CA THR A 197 -7.16 -9.56 -2.73
C THR A 197 -7.11 -10.22 -1.36
N TYR A 198 -6.44 -9.58 -0.40
CA TYR A 198 -6.37 -10.03 1.00
C TYR A 198 -7.63 -9.65 1.78
N PHE A 199 -8.76 -10.30 1.46
CA PHE A 199 -10.04 -10.08 2.15
C PHE A 199 -10.06 -10.63 3.59
N ASP A 200 -9.19 -11.58 3.87
CA ASP A 200 -8.93 -12.13 5.21
C ASP A 200 -8.52 -11.04 6.20
N LEU A 201 -7.63 -10.13 5.80
CA LEU A 201 -7.18 -9.01 6.64
C LEU A 201 -8.32 -8.03 7.00
N LEU A 202 -9.38 -7.98 6.20
CA LEU A 202 -10.55 -7.13 6.46
C LEU A 202 -11.50 -7.76 7.50
N ARG A 203 -11.28 -9.01 7.91
CA ARG A 203 -12.05 -9.66 8.97
C ARG A 203 -11.50 -9.28 10.34
N HIS A 204 -12.37 -9.10 11.32
CA HIS A 204 -11.95 -8.86 12.70
C HIS A 204 -11.73 -10.17 13.44
N GLY A 205 -10.49 -10.40 13.91
CA GLY A 205 -10.10 -11.40 14.91
C GLY A 205 -10.53 -12.83 14.59
N GLU A 206 -9.63 -13.64 14.02
CA GLU A 206 -9.84 -15.08 13.87
C GLU A 206 -10.10 -15.76 15.23
N ASP A 207 -9.44 -15.28 16.29
CA ASP A 207 -9.60 -15.78 17.66
C ASP A 207 -10.98 -15.47 18.26
N LYS A 208 -11.66 -14.43 17.76
CA LYS A 208 -13.01 -14.03 18.20
C LYS A 208 -14.10 -14.66 17.35
N ALA A 209 -13.73 -15.39 16.29
CA ALA A 209 -14.66 -16.04 15.37
C ALA A 209 -15.52 -17.09 16.06
N ALA A 210 -14.96 -17.81 17.04
CA ALA A 210 -15.64 -18.85 17.81
C ALA A 210 -16.88 -18.34 18.57
N HIS A 211 -16.91 -17.05 18.95
CA HIS A 211 -17.94 -16.52 19.85
C HIS A 211 -19.01 -15.70 19.12
N ASN A 212 -18.72 -15.09 17.96
CA ASN A 212 -19.73 -14.36 17.19
C ASN A 212 -19.33 -14.08 15.72
N HIS A 213 -19.89 -14.85 14.79
CA HIS A 213 -19.73 -14.66 13.34
C HIS A 213 -20.06 -13.23 12.85
N ARG A 214 -20.92 -12.47 13.56
CA ARG A 214 -21.27 -11.09 13.19
C ARG A 214 -20.16 -10.08 13.48
N ILE A 215 -19.25 -10.38 14.42
CA ILE A 215 -18.12 -9.50 14.75
C ILE A 215 -17.04 -9.59 13.66
N ILE A 216 -16.80 -10.80 13.16
CA ILE A 216 -15.85 -11.09 12.07
C ILE A 216 -16.17 -10.23 10.84
N ASN A 217 -17.46 -10.20 10.48
CA ASN A 217 -17.95 -9.58 9.26
C ASN A 217 -18.34 -8.10 9.41
N LYS A 218 -17.96 -7.43 10.51
CA LYS A 218 -18.34 -6.04 10.78
C LYS A 218 -17.91 -5.09 9.65
N ASN A 219 -16.67 -5.19 9.17
CA ASN A 219 -16.20 -4.36 8.05
C ASN A 219 -16.99 -4.60 6.77
N PHE A 220 -17.32 -5.87 6.47
CA PHE A 220 -18.15 -6.21 5.31
C PHE A 220 -19.60 -5.73 5.46
N ASN A 221 -20.16 -5.74 6.67
CA ASN A 221 -21.47 -5.16 6.96
C ASN A 221 -21.47 -3.64 6.75
N ASP A 222 -20.42 -2.94 7.19
CA ASP A 222 -20.30 -1.49 7.03
C ASP A 222 -20.14 -1.12 5.54
N ILE A 223 -19.38 -1.91 4.78
CA ILE A 223 -19.28 -1.78 3.32
C ILE A 223 -20.64 -2.05 2.65
N ALA A 224 -21.33 -3.14 3.03
CA ALA A 224 -22.64 -3.49 2.48
C ALA A 224 -23.68 -2.36 2.68
N LYS A 225 -23.71 -1.78 3.89
CA LYS A 225 -24.57 -0.64 4.22
C LYS A 225 -24.29 0.56 3.33
N LYS A 226 -23.01 0.93 3.18
CA LYS A 226 -22.59 2.04 2.31
C LYS A 226 -22.90 1.78 0.83
N MET A 227 -22.80 0.53 0.37
CA MET A 227 -23.16 0.13 -0.99
C MET A 227 -24.68 0.08 -1.25
N GLY A 228 -25.51 0.23 -0.23
CA GLY A 228 -26.97 0.39 -0.34
C GLY A 228 -27.83 -0.72 0.26
N ILE A 229 -27.26 -1.64 1.05
CA ILE A 229 -28.03 -2.67 1.76
C ILE A 229 -28.48 -2.13 3.12
N ASN A 230 -29.78 -1.92 3.28
CA ASN A 230 -30.35 -1.30 4.48
C ASN A 230 -30.72 -2.29 5.60
N HIS A 231 -30.45 -3.59 5.42
CA HIS A 231 -30.79 -4.64 6.38
C HIS A 231 -29.56 -5.49 6.76
N ASN A 232 -29.70 -6.29 7.82
CA ASN A 232 -28.62 -7.15 8.28
C ASN A 232 -28.51 -8.40 7.40
N LEU A 233 -27.32 -8.62 6.84
CA LEU A 233 -27.02 -9.75 5.98
C LEU A 233 -26.61 -10.99 6.79
N ASN A 234 -26.97 -12.16 6.28
CA ASN A 234 -26.56 -13.45 6.85
C ASN A 234 -25.07 -13.68 6.58
N ASP A 235 -24.67 -13.41 5.34
CA ASP A 235 -23.30 -13.47 4.88
C ASP A 235 -22.99 -12.23 4.02
N SER A 236 -22.47 -11.21 4.68
CA SER A 236 -22.05 -9.97 4.00
C SER A 236 -20.79 -10.16 3.19
N ASP A 237 -19.92 -11.09 3.55
CA ASP A 237 -18.63 -11.30 2.90
C ASP A 237 -18.81 -11.79 1.45
N SER A 238 -19.57 -12.87 1.25
CA SER A 238 -19.88 -13.39 -0.09
C SER A 238 -20.70 -12.41 -0.94
N THR A 239 -21.58 -11.64 -0.31
CA THR A 239 -22.43 -10.66 -1.00
C THR A 239 -21.63 -9.46 -1.55
N VAL A 240 -20.69 -8.97 -0.74
CA VAL A 240 -19.91 -7.74 -1.01
C VAL A 240 -18.71 -8.01 -1.92
N LYS A 241 -17.99 -9.12 -1.74
CA LYS A 241 -16.74 -9.43 -2.45
C LYS A 241 -16.81 -9.26 -3.98
N PRO A 242 -17.81 -9.82 -4.71
CA PRO A 242 -17.89 -9.67 -6.16
C PRO A 242 -18.03 -8.20 -6.60
N ASN A 243 -18.78 -7.41 -5.83
CA ASN A 243 -18.98 -5.98 -6.12
C ASN A 243 -17.73 -5.17 -5.80
N VAL A 244 -17.01 -5.51 -4.72
CA VAL A 244 -15.71 -4.91 -4.42
C VAL A 244 -14.71 -5.21 -5.53
N LYS A 245 -14.64 -6.45 -6.04
CA LYS A 245 -13.78 -6.81 -7.18
C LYS A 245 -14.12 -5.98 -8.42
N LYS A 246 -15.41 -5.88 -8.77
CA LYS A 246 -15.87 -5.04 -9.89
C LYS A 246 -15.47 -3.57 -9.70
N LEU A 247 -15.63 -3.06 -8.49
CA LEU A 247 -15.25 -1.69 -8.12
C LEU A 247 -13.74 -1.46 -8.26
N ILE A 248 -12.90 -2.41 -7.86
CA ILE A 248 -11.44 -2.35 -8.02
C ILE A 248 -11.08 -2.30 -9.51
N ILE A 249 -11.64 -3.20 -10.33
CA ILE A 249 -11.39 -3.27 -11.78
C ILE A 249 -11.77 -1.94 -12.45
N MET A 250 -13.00 -1.48 -12.23
CA MET A 250 -13.49 -0.24 -12.85
C MET A 250 -12.72 0.98 -12.35
N SER A 251 -12.39 1.03 -11.06
CA SER A 251 -11.59 2.12 -10.50
C SER A 251 -10.19 2.16 -11.10
N ARG A 252 -9.55 1.00 -11.35
CA ARG A 252 -8.26 0.96 -12.05
C ARG A 252 -8.38 1.45 -13.49
N ALA A 253 -9.36 0.93 -14.24
CA ALA A 253 -9.60 1.34 -15.62
C ALA A 253 -9.81 2.86 -15.73
N TRP A 254 -10.64 3.42 -14.85
CA TRP A 254 -10.90 4.86 -14.82
C TRP A 254 -9.72 5.69 -14.34
N LYS A 255 -8.88 5.21 -13.43
CA LYS A 255 -7.63 5.92 -13.07
C LYS A 255 -6.72 6.07 -14.28
N TYR A 256 -6.55 5.00 -15.06
CA TYR A 256 -5.77 5.07 -16.30
C TYR A 256 -6.43 6.00 -17.32
N ALA A 257 -7.74 5.89 -17.53
CA ALA A 257 -8.48 6.75 -18.45
C ALA A 257 -8.39 8.24 -18.04
N LEU A 258 -8.56 8.55 -16.75
CA LEU A 258 -8.46 9.91 -16.21
C LEU A 258 -7.03 10.47 -16.25
N THR A 259 -6.00 9.62 -16.28
CA THR A 259 -4.62 10.11 -16.42
C THR A 259 -4.48 10.89 -17.73
N ILE A 260 -5.21 10.55 -18.80
CA ILE A 260 -5.16 11.25 -20.09
C ILE A 260 -5.62 12.71 -20.00
N PRO A 261 -6.88 13.04 -19.62
CA PRO A 261 -7.33 14.43 -19.54
C PRO A 261 -6.59 15.22 -18.46
N TYR A 262 -6.21 14.59 -17.34
CA TYR A 262 -5.39 15.25 -16.33
C TYR A 262 -3.95 15.51 -16.82
N ALA A 263 -3.36 14.62 -17.62
CA ALA A 263 -2.06 14.84 -18.25
C ALA A 263 -2.14 15.96 -19.31
N ALA A 264 -3.19 15.98 -20.13
CA ALA A 264 -3.42 17.07 -21.09
C ALA A 264 -3.56 18.43 -20.37
N LEU A 265 -4.27 18.45 -19.24
CA LEU A 265 -4.32 19.62 -18.35
C LEU A 265 -2.95 19.99 -17.79
N ALA A 266 -2.20 19.02 -17.27
CA ALA A 266 -0.87 19.27 -16.72
C ALA A 266 0.10 19.84 -17.76
N ILE A 267 0.08 19.31 -18.98
CA ILE A 267 0.88 19.81 -20.10
C ILE A 267 0.45 21.23 -20.43
N GLY A 268 -0.86 21.49 -20.62
CA GLY A 268 -1.38 22.82 -20.93
C GLY A 268 -1.08 23.88 -19.87
N LEU A 269 -1.15 23.50 -18.58
CA LEU A 269 -0.76 24.34 -17.46
C LEU A 269 0.76 24.60 -17.46
N SER A 270 1.58 23.58 -17.71
CA SER A 270 3.04 23.72 -17.73
C SER A 270 3.57 24.63 -18.84
N MET A 271 2.83 24.73 -19.95
CA MET A 271 3.17 25.57 -21.09
C MET A 271 2.92 27.07 -20.83
N GLN A 272 2.23 27.43 -19.74
CA GLN A 272 1.98 28.84 -19.40
C GLN A 272 3.27 29.57 -19.02
N ASP A 273 3.36 30.83 -19.43
CA ASP A 273 4.50 31.72 -19.17
C ASP A 273 4.70 32.02 -17.69
N SER A 274 3.68 31.84 -16.85
CA SER A 274 3.77 32.01 -15.40
C SER A 274 4.90 31.15 -14.79
N TRP A 275 5.18 29.97 -15.36
CA TRP A 275 6.25 29.07 -14.90
C TRP A 275 7.66 29.54 -15.24
N LYS A 276 7.85 30.41 -16.23
CA LYS A 276 9.16 31.00 -16.55
C LYS A 276 9.65 31.91 -15.42
N ASN A 277 8.71 32.60 -14.76
CA ASN A 277 8.99 33.53 -13.67
C ASN A 277 9.28 32.84 -12.33
N LEU A 278 8.76 31.61 -12.14
CA LEU A 278 8.98 30.82 -10.93
C LEU A 278 10.46 30.56 -10.67
N GLY A 279 11.26 30.20 -11.66
CA GLY A 279 12.69 29.90 -11.44
C GLY A 279 13.51 31.08 -10.93
N ASN A 280 13.17 32.32 -11.31
CA ASN A 280 13.89 33.52 -10.89
C ASN A 280 13.41 34.02 -9.52
N GLN A 281 12.09 34.03 -9.28
CA GLN A 281 11.51 34.40 -8.00
C GLN A 281 11.87 33.39 -6.90
N LEU A 282 11.83 32.10 -7.24
CA LEU A 282 12.21 31.02 -6.35
C LEU A 282 13.69 31.07 -6.01
N LYS A 283 14.60 31.32 -6.96
CA LYS A 283 16.03 31.50 -6.65
C LYS A 283 16.25 32.66 -5.68
N ASN A 284 15.66 33.83 -5.94
CA ASN A 284 15.89 35.02 -5.12
C ASN A 284 15.28 34.88 -3.71
N ASP A 285 14.05 34.39 -3.60
CA ASP A 285 13.39 34.23 -2.30
C ASP A 285 13.91 33.01 -1.52
N PHE A 286 14.28 31.93 -2.21
CA PHE A 286 14.91 30.76 -1.58
C PHE A 286 16.29 31.14 -1.05
N VAL A 287 17.14 31.82 -1.83
CA VAL A 287 18.45 32.29 -1.37
C VAL A 287 18.29 33.25 -0.19
N ARG A 288 17.34 34.19 -0.27
CA ARG A 288 17.07 35.13 0.85
C ARG A 288 16.64 34.38 2.11
N ASN A 289 15.67 33.48 2.03
CA ASN A 289 15.08 32.82 3.21
C ASN A 289 15.89 31.61 3.70
N ALA A 290 16.67 30.97 2.83
CA ALA A 290 17.56 29.87 3.17
C ALA A 290 18.94 30.35 3.60
N LEU A 291 19.31 31.63 3.46
CA LEU A 291 20.56 32.19 3.98
C LEU A 291 20.36 33.17 5.15
N THR A 292 19.15 33.64 5.42
CA THR A 292 18.86 34.44 6.63
C THR A 292 18.96 33.56 7.88
N SER A 293 20.06 33.69 8.63
CA SER A 293 20.16 33.26 10.02
C SER A 293 19.53 34.32 10.92
N LYS A 294 18.59 33.94 11.78
CA LYS A 294 18.15 34.83 12.85
C LYS A 294 19.19 34.79 13.98
N GLN A 295 19.64 35.97 14.42
CA GLN A 295 20.51 36.10 15.60
C GLN A 295 19.76 35.60 16.85
N GLY A 296 20.45 34.81 17.69
CA GLY A 296 19.91 34.28 18.95
C GLY A 296 19.31 32.87 18.91
N MET A 297 19.39 32.13 17.80
CA MET A 297 18.96 30.73 17.71
C MET A 297 20.14 29.77 17.63
N SER A 298 20.00 28.57 18.22
CA SER A 298 21.01 27.51 18.13
C SER A 298 21.25 27.06 16.67
N PRO A 299 22.42 26.48 16.33
CA PRO A 299 22.72 26.06 14.95
C PRO A 299 21.70 25.08 14.36
N LEU A 300 21.13 24.20 15.20
CA LEU A 300 20.12 23.22 14.81
C LEU A 300 18.75 23.86 14.56
N GLU A 301 18.35 24.82 15.39
CA GLU A 301 17.10 25.57 15.22
C GLU A 301 17.16 26.51 14.02
N ASN A 302 18.31 27.15 13.78
CA ASN A 302 18.54 27.96 12.58
C ASN A 302 18.47 27.10 11.31
N THR A 303 18.99 25.87 11.34
CA THR A 303 18.89 24.92 10.22
C THR A 303 17.43 24.51 9.97
N TRP A 304 16.68 24.19 11.02
CA TRP A 304 15.25 23.88 10.92
C TRP A 304 14.40 25.06 10.45
N PHE A 305 14.72 26.27 10.91
CA PHE A 305 14.08 27.51 10.48
C PHE A 305 14.33 27.78 8.99
N ARG A 306 15.58 27.59 8.52
CA ARG A 306 15.95 27.72 7.10
C ARG A 306 15.24 26.67 6.23
N ILE A 307 15.14 25.42 6.68
CA ILE A 307 14.40 24.35 5.98
C ILE A 307 12.90 24.67 5.92
N LYS A 308 12.29 25.09 7.03
CA LYS A 308 10.87 25.47 7.07
C LYS A 308 10.59 26.71 6.21
N GLY A 309 11.43 27.74 6.31
CA GLY A 309 11.33 28.98 5.55
C GLY A 309 11.48 28.73 4.06
N ALA A 310 12.49 27.96 3.65
CA ALA A 310 12.66 27.50 2.28
C ALA A 310 11.45 26.70 1.78
N GLY A 311 10.93 25.75 2.58
CA GLY A 311 9.75 24.96 2.23
C GLY A 311 8.47 25.78 2.09
N LEU A 312 8.23 26.74 2.99
CA LEU A 312 7.09 27.67 2.92
C LEU A 312 7.18 28.59 1.68
N THR A 313 8.38 29.06 1.36
CA THR A 313 8.64 29.89 0.18
C THR A 313 8.41 29.11 -1.11
N LEU A 314 8.95 27.88 -1.19
CA LEU A 314 8.69 26.96 -2.29
C LEU A 314 7.19 26.73 -2.48
N LYS A 315 6.46 26.45 -1.39
CA LYS A 315 5.02 26.23 -1.43
C LYS A 315 4.24 27.47 -1.87
N GLY A 316 4.57 28.64 -1.32
CA GLY A 316 3.91 29.90 -1.63
C GLY A 316 4.12 30.33 -3.08
N GLN A 317 5.37 30.32 -3.55
CA GLN A 317 5.71 30.68 -4.93
C GLN A 317 5.16 29.67 -5.94
N PHE A 318 5.22 28.37 -5.64
CA PHE A 318 4.58 27.34 -6.45
C PHE A 318 3.06 27.54 -6.53
N TRP A 319 2.38 27.77 -5.42
CA TRP A 319 0.92 27.93 -5.40
C TRP A 319 0.46 29.20 -6.13
N ASN A 320 1.16 30.32 -5.94
CA ASN A 320 0.86 31.56 -6.64
C ASN A 320 1.08 31.40 -8.14
N THR A 321 2.17 30.75 -8.54
CA THR A 321 2.45 30.46 -9.95
C THR A 321 1.41 29.51 -10.54
N LEU A 322 1.03 28.46 -9.82
CA LEU A 322 -0.01 27.53 -10.24
C LEU A 322 -1.36 28.24 -10.39
N LYS A 323 -1.74 29.09 -9.44
CA LYS A 323 -2.97 29.89 -9.51
C LYS A 323 -2.98 30.80 -10.74
N ASN A 324 -1.86 31.49 -10.99
CA ASN A 324 -1.71 32.34 -12.17
C ASN A 324 -1.75 31.51 -13.46
N SER A 325 -1.04 30.37 -13.50
CA SER A 325 -1.07 29.43 -14.63
C SER A 325 -2.47 28.91 -14.92
N VAL A 326 -3.27 28.55 -13.91
CA VAL A 326 -4.66 28.14 -14.09
C VAL A 326 -5.52 29.29 -14.64
N LYS A 327 -5.34 30.51 -14.10
CA LYS A 327 -6.04 31.70 -14.58
C LYS A 327 -5.69 32.01 -16.03
N ASP A 328 -4.41 31.98 -16.38
CA ASP A 328 -3.88 32.26 -17.71
C ASP A 328 -4.30 31.19 -18.71
N PHE A 329 -4.30 29.91 -18.29
CA PHE A 329 -4.79 28.79 -19.09
C PHE A 329 -6.30 28.90 -19.36
N TRP A 330 -7.10 29.25 -18.35
CA TRP A 330 -8.56 29.44 -18.51
C TRP A 330 -8.91 30.63 -19.39
N ASN A 331 -8.15 31.72 -19.30
CA ASN A 331 -8.38 32.95 -20.07
C ASN A 331 -7.72 32.94 -21.46
N GLY A 332 -6.75 32.04 -21.69
CA GLY A 332 -5.99 31.96 -22.95
C GLY A 332 -4.93 33.05 -23.11
N THR A 333 -4.42 33.60 -22.01
CA THR A 333 -3.58 34.82 -22.01
C THR A 333 -2.10 34.59 -21.72
N GLY A 334 -1.65 33.33 -21.55
CA GLY A 334 -0.31 33.03 -21.04
C GLY A 334 0.58 32.11 -21.88
N ALA A 335 0.17 31.62 -23.06
CA ALA A 335 1.04 30.84 -23.94
C ALA A 335 0.65 31.01 -25.40
N LYS A 336 1.64 31.27 -26.28
CA LYS A 336 1.43 31.31 -27.73
C LYS A 336 0.91 29.96 -28.22
N GLY A 337 -0.27 29.96 -28.86
CA GLY A 337 -0.91 28.75 -29.43
C GLY A 337 -1.95 28.07 -28.53
N ILE A 338 -2.06 28.44 -27.24
CA ILE A 338 -3.14 27.94 -26.37
C ILE A 338 -4.28 28.95 -26.35
N THR A 339 -5.38 28.61 -27.02
CA THR A 339 -6.57 29.46 -27.04
C THR A 339 -7.40 29.28 -25.77
N LYS A 340 -8.21 30.30 -25.44
CA LYS A 340 -9.21 30.24 -24.35
C LYS A 340 -10.14 29.02 -24.47
N TYR A 341 -10.47 28.61 -25.69
CA TYR A 341 -11.31 27.45 -25.96
C TYR A 341 -10.62 26.14 -25.60
N TYR A 342 -9.33 25.98 -25.92
CA TYR A 342 -8.55 24.82 -25.50
C TYR A 342 -8.46 24.72 -23.97
N GLY A 343 -8.15 25.85 -23.30
CA GLY A 343 -8.05 25.90 -21.85
C GLY A 343 -9.34 25.49 -21.13
N LYS A 344 -10.46 26.05 -21.56
CA LYS A 344 -11.79 25.69 -21.04
C LYS A 344 -12.16 24.24 -21.37
N ALA A 345 -11.94 23.80 -22.60
CA ALA A 345 -12.26 22.43 -23.03
C ALA A 345 -11.49 21.39 -22.22
N ALA A 346 -10.19 21.61 -21.98
CA ALA A 346 -9.38 20.72 -21.17
C ALA A 346 -9.89 20.63 -19.72
N VAL A 347 -10.24 21.76 -19.08
CA VAL A 347 -10.78 21.78 -17.71
C VAL A 347 -12.14 21.09 -17.65
N ILE A 348 -13.05 21.43 -18.56
CA ILE A 348 -14.39 20.83 -18.62
C ILE A 348 -14.27 19.32 -18.89
N SER A 349 -13.40 18.90 -19.80
CA SER A 349 -13.21 17.48 -20.12
C SER A 349 -12.73 16.68 -18.91
N ALA A 350 -11.80 17.21 -18.11
CA ALA A 350 -11.32 16.54 -16.91
C ALA A 350 -12.40 16.46 -15.82
N ILE A 351 -13.18 17.54 -15.63
CA ILE A 351 -14.30 17.54 -14.68
C ILE A 351 -15.37 16.54 -15.12
N THR A 352 -15.83 16.62 -16.37
CA THR A 352 -16.85 15.72 -16.91
C THR A 352 -16.38 14.27 -16.88
N ALA A 353 -15.14 13.98 -17.28
CA ALA A 353 -14.59 12.63 -17.19
C ALA A 353 -14.54 12.13 -15.74
N THR A 354 -14.20 12.98 -14.77
CA THR A 354 -14.18 12.62 -13.35
C THR A 354 -15.58 12.31 -12.82
N LEU A 355 -16.58 13.09 -13.22
CA LEU A 355 -17.97 12.87 -12.85
C LEU A 355 -18.50 11.56 -13.45
N LEU A 356 -18.26 11.32 -14.74
CA LEU A 356 -18.65 10.08 -15.43
C LEU A 356 -17.95 8.86 -14.83
N ALA A 357 -16.67 8.98 -14.50
CA ALA A 357 -15.91 7.92 -13.85
C ALA A 357 -16.53 7.56 -12.50
N ASN A 358 -16.72 8.54 -11.62
CA ASN A 358 -17.31 8.30 -10.31
C ASN A 358 -18.74 7.78 -10.40
N TRP A 359 -19.57 8.33 -11.29
CA TRP A 359 -20.93 7.86 -11.51
C TRP A 359 -20.96 6.39 -11.95
N SER A 360 -20.16 6.03 -12.95
CA SER A 360 -20.12 4.65 -13.47
C SER A 360 -19.58 3.65 -12.43
N ILE A 361 -18.54 4.00 -11.68
CA ILE A 361 -17.97 3.15 -10.63
C ILE A 361 -18.97 2.93 -9.50
N LEU A 362 -19.58 4.00 -9.00
CA LEU A 362 -20.52 3.93 -7.88
C LEU A 362 -21.80 3.18 -8.26
N ARG A 363 -22.32 3.41 -9.47
CA ARG A 363 -23.46 2.66 -10.00
C ARG A 363 -23.14 1.18 -10.13
N ALA A 364 -21.98 0.83 -10.68
CA ALA A 364 -21.60 -0.55 -10.90
C ALA A 364 -21.25 -1.31 -9.61
N GLY A 365 -20.74 -0.61 -8.60
CA GLY A 365 -20.44 -1.17 -7.27
C GLY A 365 -21.65 -1.25 -6.33
N SER A 366 -22.77 -0.59 -6.67
CA SER A 366 -23.95 -0.56 -5.81
C SER A 366 -24.58 -1.94 -5.63
N LEU A 367 -25.14 -2.16 -4.44
CA LEU A 367 -25.86 -3.36 -4.03
C LEU A 367 -27.38 -3.15 -3.92
N LYS A 368 -27.90 -1.96 -4.26
CA LYS A 368 -29.32 -1.60 -4.08
C LYS A 368 -30.30 -2.59 -4.73
N ASP A 369 -29.95 -3.14 -5.89
CA ASP A 369 -30.84 -4.01 -6.67
C ASP A 369 -30.59 -5.51 -6.44
N LYS A 370 -29.64 -5.89 -5.57
CA LYS A 370 -29.37 -7.31 -5.32
C LYS A 370 -30.40 -7.89 -4.36
N LYS A 371 -30.94 -9.06 -4.72
CA LYS A 371 -31.70 -9.91 -3.80
C LYS A 371 -30.75 -10.44 -2.72
N SER A 372 -30.99 -10.06 -1.48
CA SER A 372 -30.29 -10.59 -0.30
C SER A 372 -31.29 -11.01 0.77
N VAL A 373 -30.92 -12.04 1.53
CA VAL A 373 -31.78 -12.57 2.60
C VAL A 373 -31.64 -11.69 3.83
N ASP A 374 -32.75 -11.09 4.24
CA ASP A 374 -32.83 -10.30 5.47
C ASP A 374 -32.96 -11.21 6.68
N VAL A 375 -31.91 -11.23 7.49
CA VAL A 375 -31.78 -12.08 8.68
C VAL A 375 -32.76 -11.65 9.77
N SER A 376 -33.19 -10.39 9.80
CA SER A 376 -34.15 -9.90 10.79
C SER A 376 -35.54 -10.53 10.62
N LYS A 377 -35.86 -11.04 9.44
CA LYS A 377 -37.13 -11.70 9.12
C LYS A 377 -37.18 -13.18 9.51
N PHE A 378 -36.05 -13.76 9.93
CA PHE A 378 -35.93 -15.16 10.33
C PHE A 378 -35.25 -15.32 11.70
N PRO A 379 -35.79 -14.72 12.78
CA PRO A 379 -35.17 -14.79 14.11
C PRO A 379 -35.06 -16.24 14.62
N ASP A 380 -36.06 -17.08 14.33
CA ASP A 380 -36.15 -18.44 14.85
C ASP A 380 -35.14 -19.39 14.20
N ALA A 381 -34.94 -19.28 12.88
CA ALA A 381 -33.94 -20.08 12.16
C ALA A 381 -32.50 -19.81 12.64
N ILE A 382 -32.22 -18.60 13.12
CA ILE A 382 -30.91 -18.24 13.69
C ILE A 382 -30.75 -18.84 15.09
N GLN A 383 -31.81 -18.79 15.90
CA GLN A 383 -31.81 -19.42 17.22
C GLN A 383 -31.65 -20.94 17.11
N GLU A 384 -32.34 -21.57 16.17
CA GLU A 384 -32.26 -23.00 15.91
C GLU A 384 -30.87 -23.41 15.41
N LYS A 385 -30.29 -22.66 14.44
CA LYS A 385 -28.92 -22.92 13.98
C LYS A 385 -27.87 -22.74 15.09
N ARG A 386 -28.07 -21.76 16.00
CA ARG A 386 -27.23 -21.58 17.20
C ARG A 386 -27.36 -22.75 18.18
N LYS A 387 -28.58 -23.22 18.45
CA LYS A 387 -28.83 -24.38 19.30
C LYS A 387 -28.18 -25.64 18.73
N ASN A 388 -28.32 -25.86 17.42
CA ASN A 388 -27.73 -27.02 16.74
C ASN A 388 -26.19 -26.96 16.69
N LEU A 389 -25.59 -25.79 16.51
CA LEU A 389 -24.13 -25.61 16.58
C LEU A 389 -23.60 -25.86 17.99
N MET A 390 -24.29 -25.37 19.03
CA MET A 390 -23.91 -25.65 20.43
C MET A 390 -24.01 -27.14 20.71
N LYS A 391 -25.12 -27.79 20.32
CA LYS A 391 -25.32 -29.24 20.51
C LYS A 391 -24.22 -30.06 19.83
N ASN A 392 -23.88 -29.74 18.58
CA ASN A 392 -22.81 -30.43 17.84
C ASN A 392 -21.42 -30.16 18.44
N ALA A 393 -21.16 -28.95 18.95
CA ALA A 393 -19.90 -28.64 19.63
C ALA A 393 -19.76 -29.42 20.95
N PHE A 394 -20.86 -29.54 21.72
CA PHE A 394 -20.89 -30.36 22.93
C PHE A 394 -20.76 -31.87 22.63
N ASP A 395 -21.36 -32.37 21.55
CA ASP A 395 -21.21 -33.78 21.12
C ASP A 395 -19.77 -34.12 20.69
N ILE A 396 -19.08 -33.19 20.03
CA ILE A 396 -17.67 -33.37 19.64
C ILE A 396 -16.74 -33.34 20.86
N VAL A 397 -17.01 -32.45 21.83
CA VAL A 397 -16.26 -32.41 23.09
C VAL A 397 -16.55 -33.62 23.98
N GLY A 398 -17.78 -34.14 23.96
CA GLY A 398 -18.19 -35.36 24.66
C GLY A 398 -17.53 -36.62 24.08
N LYS A 399 -17.44 -36.74 22.75
CA LYS A 399 -16.74 -37.85 22.07
C LYS A 399 -15.20 -37.78 22.17
N SER A 400 -14.64 -36.64 22.55
CA SER A 400 -13.20 -36.48 22.81
C SER A 400 -12.79 -36.79 24.26
N ARG A 401 -13.76 -37.05 25.15
CA ARG A 401 -13.53 -37.34 26.57
C ARG A 401 -13.93 -38.77 26.99
N ALA A 402 -14.36 -39.60 26.04
CA ALA A 402 -14.46 -41.05 26.16
C ALA A 402 -13.33 -41.67 25.36
#